data_AF-A0A8J5PMD0-F1
#
_entry.id   AF-A0A8J5PMD0-F1
#
_cell.length_a   1.000
_cell.length_b   1.000
_cell.length_c   1.000
_cell.angle_alpha   90.00
_cell.angle_beta   90.00
_cell.angle_gamma   90.00
#
_symmetry.space_group_name_H-M   'P 1'
#
loop_
_entity.id
_entity.type
_entity.pdbx_description
1 polymer ?
#
loop_
_entity_poly.entity_id
_entity_poly.type
_entity_poly.pdbx_seq_one_letter_code
_entity_poly.pdbx_strand_id
1 'polypeptide(L)'
;MTSAEAFKELPRDIAAVDVKGMTYVFFVNSNHQLCYLLSPGPETDDYDPRVVKLTDGDLKVKCGSRQIAAAAWQGGNGQEIRIYCIAPEKGQCENKGYIQEVSFSSSTGWEHGLLGYKEEGRPYVDKDASLTACVHTWPDKTDIKVFASGKGENGRPKITMHQYSYGHKKWLGKVISNKVSDW
;
A
#
# COMPACT_ATOMS: atom_id res chain seq x y z
N MET A 1 -7.92 18.40 18.08
CA MET A 1 -6.48 18.15 17.82
C MET A 1 -6.10 18.97 16.60
N THR A 2 -5.13 19.87 16.73
CA THR A 2 -4.75 20.84 15.70
C THR A 2 -3.90 20.18 14.61
N SER A 3 -4.13 20.53 13.34
CA SER A 3 -3.42 19.96 12.18
C SER A 3 -1.90 20.15 12.21
N ALA A 4 -1.41 21.09 13.02
CA ALA A 4 0.00 21.45 13.15
C ALA A 4 0.92 20.31 13.66
N GLU A 5 0.39 19.26 14.29
CA GLU A 5 1.22 18.16 14.78
C GLU A 5 1.34 16.98 13.81
N ALA A 6 0.47 16.87 12.81
CA ALA A 6 0.45 15.72 11.90
C ALA A 6 1.60 15.71 10.88
N PHE A 7 2.29 16.84 10.69
CA PHE A 7 3.32 17.05 9.67
C PHE A 7 4.61 17.66 10.23
N LYS A 8 5.05 17.22 11.41
CA LYS A 8 6.35 17.63 11.97
C LYS A 8 7.54 17.10 11.17
N GLU A 9 7.34 16.02 10.41
CA GLU A 9 8.33 15.41 9.52
C GLU A 9 7.82 15.34 8.07
N LEU A 10 8.72 15.44 7.11
CA LEU A 10 8.41 15.17 5.70
C LEU A 10 7.95 13.71 5.53
N PRO A 11 6.97 13.44 4.66
CA PRO A 11 6.67 12.08 4.24
C PRO A 11 7.93 11.41 3.70
N ARG A 12 8.22 10.21 4.20
CA ARG A 12 9.43 9.48 3.83
C ARG A 12 9.30 8.75 2.48
N ASP A 13 8.07 8.54 2.03
CA ASP A 13 7.72 7.90 0.78
C ASP A 13 6.30 8.34 0.37
N ILE A 14 6.01 8.28 -0.92
CA ILE A 14 4.70 8.63 -1.48
C ILE A 14 4.33 7.67 -2.62
N ALA A 15 3.04 7.41 -2.79
CA ALA A 15 2.51 6.68 -3.95
C ALA A 15 1.35 7.46 -4.55
N ALA A 16 1.30 7.57 -5.86
CA ALA A 16 0.22 8.26 -6.55
C ALA A 16 -0.52 7.33 -7.50
N VAL A 17 -1.83 7.55 -7.65
CA VAL A 17 -2.67 6.92 -8.66
C VAL A 17 -3.58 7.98 -9.29
N ASP A 18 -3.86 7.83 -10.57
CA ASP A 18 -4.92 8.58 -11.26
C ASP A 18 -6.00 7.60 -11.71
N VAL A 19 -7.25 7.91 -11.38
CA VAL A 19 -8.39 7.11 -11.80
C VAL A 19 -9.62 8.00 -11.92
N LYS A 20 -10.31 7.92 -13.06
CA LYS A 20 -11.47 8.75 -13.41
C LYS A 20 -11.21 10.27 -13.31
N GLY A 21 -9.99 10.70 -13.63
CA GLY A 21 -9.61 12.11 -13.59
C GLY A 21 -9.46 12.67 -12.18
N MET A 22 -9.39 11.79 -11.17
CA MET A 22 -9.03 12.14 -9.81
C MET A 22 -7.66 11.53 -9.50
N THR A 23 -6.72 12.38 -9.10
CA THR A 23 -5.41 11.94 -8.61
C THR A 23 -5.45 11.82 -7.09
N TYR A 24 -4.89 10.73 -6.57
CA TYR A 24 -4.71 10.47 -5.15
C TYR A 24 -3.23 10.33 -4.86
N VAL A 25 -2.70 11.08 -3.90
CA VAL A 25 -1.31 10.97 -3.45
C VAL A 25 -1.28 10.47 -2.02
N PHE A 26 -0.89 9.21 -1.83
CA PHE A 26 -0.83 8.52 -0.55
C PHE A 26 0.50 8.72 0.15
N PHE A 27 0.45 8.91 1.46
CA PHE A 27 1.61 9.07 2.31
C PHE A 27 1.32 8.66 3.76
N VAL A 28 2.36 8.49 4.58
CA VAL A 28 2.23 8.28 6.03
C VAL A 28 2.66 9.54 6.76
N ASN A 29 1.81 10.04 7.65
CA ASN A 29 2.08 11.27 8.40
C ASN A 29 2.92 11.03 9.67
N SER A 30 3.27 12.09 10.39
CA SER A 30 4.11 12.00 11.61
C SER A 30 3.45 11.23 12.77
N ASN A 31 2.13 11.06 12.73
CA ASN A 31 1.35 10.27 13.70
C ASN A 31 1.21 8.80 13.29
N HIS A 32 1.94 8.35 12.27
CA HIS A 32 1.88 6.98 11.74
C HIS A 32 0.49 6.61 11.21
N GLN A 33 -0.18 7.56 10.55
CA GLN A 33 -1.47 7.35 9.90
C GLN A 33 -1.31 7.38 8.39
N LEU A 34 -1.96 6.45 7.70
CA LEU A 34 -2.08 6.49 6.24
C LEU A 34 -3.03 7.63 5.84
N CYS A 35 -2.52 8.51 5.00
CA CYS A 35 -3.21 9.72 4.54
C CYS A 35 -3.17 9.79 3.01
N TYR A 36 -4.00 10.65 2.43
CA TYR A 36 -3.94 10.99 1.02
C TYR A 36 -4.29 12.44 0.75
N LEU A 37 -3.69 12.99 -0.30
CA LEU A 37 -4.12 14.22 -0.94
C LEU A 37 -5.06 13.84 -2.08
N LEU A 38 -6.25 14.40 -2.11
CA LEU A 38 -7.20 14.23 -3.21
C LEU A 38 -7.09 15.42 -4.15
N SER A 39 -6.89 15.16 -5.44
CA SER A 39 -6.87 16.24 -6.43
C SER A 39 -8.18 17.00 -6.37
N PRO A 40 -8.11 18.32 -6.39
CA PRO A 40 -9.30 19.08 -6.69
C PRO A 40 -9.78 18.77 -8.11
N GLY A 41 -11.04 19.08 -8.40
CA GLY A 41 -11.50 19.12 -9.79
C GLY A 41 -10.69 20.13 -10.63
N PRO A 42 -11.01 20.29 -11.92
CA PRO A 42 -10.20 21.06 -12.87
C PRO A 42 -10.07 22.57 -12.59
N GLU A 43 -10.67 23.08 -11.50
CA GLU A 43 -10.80 24.51 -11.22
C GLU A 43 -9.80 25.06 -10.20
N THR A 44 -9.06 24.20 -9.49
CA THR A 44 -8.04 24.62 -8.50
C THR A 44 -6.89 23.62 -8.48
N ASP A 45 -5.75 24.01 -7.93
CA ASP A 45 -4.56 23.16 -7.76
C ASP A 45 -4.35 22.72 -6.30
N ASP A 46 -5.22 23.14 -5.37
CA ASP A 46 -5.09 22.83 -3.95
C ASP A 46 -5.72 21.47 -3.61
N TYR A 47 -4.89 20.50 -3.22
CA TYR A 47 -5.33 19.14 -2.91
C TYR A 47 -5.88 19.04 -1.49
N ASP A 48 -7.04 18.38 -1.33
CA ASP A 48 -7.71 18.21 -0.05
C ASP A 48 -7.05 17.07 0.76
N PRO A 49 -6.44 17.36 1.95
CA PRO A 49 -5.80 16.36 2.77
C PRO A 49 -6.81 15.52 3.56
N ARG A 50 -6.68 14.20 3.48
CA ARG A 50 -7.56 13.24 4.15
C ARG A 50 -6.79 12.13 4.85
N VAL A 51 -7.36 11.62 5.93
CA VAL A 51 -6.89 10.41 6.61
C VAL A 51 -7.68 9.22 6.07
N VAL A 52 -7.01 8.11 5.77
CA VAL A 52 -7.69 6.86 5.44
C VAL A 52 -8.35 6.32 6.71
N LYS A 53 -9.68 6.27 6.71
CA LYS A 53 -10.50 5.73 7.80
C LYS A 53 -11.19 4.48 7.29
N LEU A 54 -10.85 3.33 7.86
CA LEU A 54 -11.50 2.08 7.49
C LEU A 54 -12.93 2.07 8.01
N THR A 55 -13.82 1.43 7.26
CA THR A 55 -15.20 1.19 7.69
C THR A 55 -15.29 0.04 8.68
N ASP A 56 -14.31 -0.86 8.70
CA ASP A 56 -14.31 -2.11 9.46
C ASP A 56 -13.27 -2.20 10.59
N GLY A 57 -12.74 -1.07 11.07
CA GLY A 57 -11.88 -1.03 12.26
C GLY A 57 -10.77 0.00 12.19
N ASP A 58 -9.69 -0.25 12.94
CA ASP A 58 -8.52 0.64 12.99
C ASP A 58 -7.42 0.19 12.01
N LEU A 59 -6.86 1.14 11.28
CA LEU A 59 -5.67 0.94 10.46
C LEU A 59 -4.42 1.25 11.29
N LYS A 60 -3.52 0.27 11.42
CA LYS A 60 -2.22 0.46 12.09
C LYS A 60 -1.11 0.50 11.07
N VAL A 61 -0.33 1.59 11.05
CA VAL A 61 0.89 1.68 10.23
C VAL A 61 2.11 1.67 11.13
N LYS A 62 3.15 0.95 10.72
CA LYS A 62 4.39 0.80 11.47
C LYS A 62 5.12 2.15 11.54
N CYS A 63 5.55 2.52 12.75
CA CYS A 63 6.32 3.73 12.98
C CYS A 63 7.58 3.76 12.11
N GLY A 64 7.85 4.92 11.49
CA GLY A 64 9.03 5.14 10.66
C GLY A 64 9.07 4.37 9.34
N SER A 65 7.98 3.66 8.98
CA SER A 65 7.80 3.02 7.68
C SER A 65 8.02 4.02 6.54
N ARG A 66 8.70 3.55 5.49
CA ARG A 66 9.03 4.32 4.27
C ARG A 66 8.49 3.63 3.02
N GLN A 67 7.44 2.85 3.18
CA GLN A 67 7.02 1.89 2.17
C GLN A 67 5.54 2.05 1.90
N ILE A 68 5.25 2.67 0.76
CA ILE A 68 3.89 2.80 0.24
C ILE A 68 3.91 2.44 -1.24
N ALA A 69 2.97 1.62 -1.65
CA ALA A 69 2.65 1.45 -3.06
C ALA A 69 1.14 1.56 -3.24
N ALA A 70 0.71 1.98 -4.42
CA ALA A 70 -0.71 2.05 -4.74
C ALA A 70 -0.95 1.63 -6.19
N ALA A 71 -2.12 1.08 -6.44
CA ALA A 71 -2.62 0.76 -7.77
C ALA A 71 -4.11 1.09 -7.83
N ALA A 72 -4.58 1.57 -8.98
CA ALA A 72 -5.98 1.90 -9.18
C ALA A 72 -6.47 1.42 -10.53
N TRP A 73 -7.77 1.13 -10.61
CA TRP A 73 -8.44 0.78 -11.86
C TRP A 73 -9.94 1.08 -11.81
N GLN A 74 -10.58 0.98 -12.96
CA GLN A 74 -12.03 1.03 -13.08
C GLN A 74 -12.61 -0.38 -12.92
N GLY A 75 -13.25 -0.65 -11.79
CA GLY A 75 -14.01 -1.87 -11.54
C GLY A 75 -15.47 -1.77 -12.00
N GLY A 76 -16.20 -2.89 -11.92
CA GLY A 76 -17.62 -2.95 -12.28
C GLY A 76 -18.52 -2.06 -11.41
N ASN A 77 -18.13 -1.83 -10.15
CA ASN A 77 -18.89 -1.04 -9.17
C ASN A 77 -18.36 0.39 -8.99
N GLY A 78 -17.45 0.84 -9.85
CA GLY A 78 -16.86 2.17 -9.74
C GLY A 78 -15.33 2.13 -9.69
N GLN A 79 -14.76 3.09 -8.99
CA GLN A 79 -13.32 3.22 -8.85
C GLN A 79 -12.81 2.25 -7.80
N GLU A 80 -11.73 1.56 -8.13
CA GLU A 80 -11.02 0.66 -7.22
C GLU A 80 -9.62 1.21 -6.98
N ILE A 81 -9.22 1.31 -5.70
CA ILE A 81 -7.84 1.61 -5.32
C ILE A 81 -7.38 0.53 -4.35
N ARG A 82 -6.12 0.12 -4.46
CA ARG A 82 -5.42 -0.69 -3.46
C ARG A 82 -4.16 0.05 -3.03
N ILE A 83 -3.95 0.15 -1.73
CA ILE A 83 -2.76 0.71 -1.11
C ILE A 83 -2.07 -0.41 -0.35
N TYR A 84 -0.75 -0.45 -0.47
CA TYR A 84 0.11 -1.37 0.24
C TYR A 84 1.01 -0.56 1.16
N CYS A 85 0.89 -0.80 2.46
CA CYS A 85 1.70 -0.13 3.48
C CYS A 85 2.16 -1.16 4.52
N ILE A 86 2.96 -0.73 5.50
CA ILE A 86 3.55 -1.65 6.48
C ILE A 86 2.77 -1.61 7.78
N ALA A 87 2.21 -2.75 8.17
CA ALA A 87 1.66 -2.96 9.50
C ALA A 87 2.76 -3.38 10.49
N PRO A 88 2.64 -2.96 11.77
CA PRO A 88 3.49 -3.47 12.83
C PRO A 88 3.02 -4.87 13.28
N GLU A 89 3.93 -5.83 13.35
CA GLU A 89 3.66 -7.13 13.96
C GLU A 89 3.20 -6.97 15.42
N LYS A 90 2.09 -7.61 15.77
CA LYS A 90 1.42 -7.50 17.08
C LYS A 90 1.06 -6.07 17.50
N GLY A 91 0.98 -5.12 16.55
CA GLY A 91 0.65 -3.73 16.85
C GLY A 91 1.82 -2.90 17.41
N GLN A 92 3.04 -3.45 17.41
CA GLN A 92 4.21 -2.86 18.08
C GLN A 92 5.29 -2.40 17.08
N CYS A 93 5.81 -1.20 17.26
CA CYS A 93 6.72 -0.55 16.30
C CYS A 93 8.14 -1.11 16.29
N GLU A 94 8.54 -1.81 17.34
CA GLU A 94 9.83 -2.48 17.52
C GLU A 94 9.89 -3.84 16.80
N ASN A 95 8.74 -4.49 16.56
CA ASN A 95 8.68 -5.82 15.95
C ASN A 95 8.90 -5.77 14.43
N LYS A 96 8.79 -6.91 13.72
CA LYS A 96 8.90 -6.90 12.25
C LYS A 96 7.73 -6.13 11.63
N GLY A 97 7.96 -5.63 10.41
CA GLY A 97 6.91 -5.06 9.58
C GLY A 97 6.45 -6.08 8.54
N TYR A 98 5.17 -6.06 8.20
CA TYR A 98 4.62 -6.84 7.08
C TYR A 98 3.77 -5.97 6.18
N ILE A 99 3.71 -6.32 4.89
CA ILE A 99 2.84 -5.62 3.93
C ILE A 99 1.39 -5.95 4.27
N GLN A 100 0.57 -4.91 4.45
CA GLN A 100 -0.88 -5.00 4.52
C GLN A 100 -1.48 -4.30 3.30
N GLU A 101 -2.64 -4.78 2.86
CA GLU A 101 -3.45 -4.14 1.83
C GLU A 101 -4.59 -3.34 2.47
N VAL A 102 -4.81 -2.14 1.94
CA VAL A 102 -5.98 -1.30 2.23
C VAL A 102 -6.71 -1.08 0.91
N SER A 103 -7.98 -1.47 0.85
CA SER A 103 -8.79 -1.40 -0.36
C SER A 103 -9.82 -0.29 -0.30
N PHE A 104 -10.00 0.41 -1.41
CA PHE A 104 -11.12 1.31 -1.64
C PHE A 104 -12.00 0.79 -2.76
N SER A 105 -13.30 0.80 -2.54
CA SER A 105 -14.31 0.77 -3.59
C SER A 105 -15.29 1.95 -3.40
N SER A 106 -15.85 2.46 -4.50
CA SER A 106 -16.90 3.49 -4.42
C SER A 106 -18.13 3.05 -3.62
N SER A 107 -18.39 1.74 -3.52
CA SER A 107 -19.54 1.18 -2.79
C SER A 107 -19.30 0.98 -1.30
N THR A 108 -18.08 0.64 -0.89
CA THR A 108 -17.78 0.25 0.50
C THR A 108 -16.90 1.23 1.24
N GLY A 109 -16.28 2.19 0.54
CA GLY A 109 -15.27 3.06 1.14
C GLY A 109 -13.96 2.32 1.35
N TRP A 110 -13.23 2.67 2.41
CA TRP A 110 -11.94 2.06 2.74
C TRP A 110 -12.12 0.86 3.67
N GLU A 111 -11.50 -0.26 3.34
CA GLU A 111 -11.57 -1.53 4.08
C GLU A 111 -10.19 -2.20 4.14
N HIS A 112 -10.02 -3.16 5.04
CA HIS A 112 -8.87 -4.06 4.98
C HIS A 112 -8.92 -4.92 3.70
N GLY A 113 -7.81 -4.96 2.99
CA GLY A 113 -7.63 -5.90 1.88
C GLY A 113 -7.22 -7.29 2.36
N LEU A 114 -6.96 -8.19 1.41
CA LEU A 114 -6.66 -9.58 1.72
C LEU A 114 -5.17 -9.81 2.03
N LEU A 115 -4.26 -8.99 1.50
CA LEU A 115 -2.83 -9.16 1.75
C LEU A 115 -2.49 -8.74 3.19
N GLY A 116 -1.85 -9.63 3.94
CA GLY A 116 -1.40 -9.36 5.32
C GLY A 116 -2.50 -9.39 6.38
N TYR A 117 -3.78 -9.57 6.00
CA TYR A 117 -4.91 -9.63 6.92
C TYR A 117 -4.80 -10.80 7.90
N LYS A 118 -4.62 -12.02 7.37
CA LYS A 118 -4.37 -13.22 8.17
C LYS A 118 -2.91 -13.24 8.64
N GLU A 119 -2.69 -13.74 9.86
CA GLU A 119 -1.34 -13.88 10.44
C GLU A 119 -0.50 -14.93 9.70
N GLU A 120 -1.13 -16.05 9.34
CA GLU A 120 -0.49 -17.07 8.52
C GLU A 120 -0.19 -16.52 7.12
N GLY A 121 1.09 -16.59 6.73
CA GLY A 121 1.53 -16.14 5.40
C GLY A 121 1.72 -14.64 5.25
N ARG A 122 1.83 -13.87 6.35
CA ARG A 122 2.15 -12.42 6.28
C ARG A 122 3.44 -12.17 5.49
N PRO A 123 3.42 -11.24 4.52
CA PRO A 123 4.59 -10.87 3.75
C PRO A 123 5.48 -9.92 4.57
N TYR A 124 6.33 -10.48 5.43
CA TYR A 124 7.30 -9.70 6.20
C TYR A 124 8.32 -9.03 5.28
N VAL A 125 8.69 -7.80 5.63
CA VAL A 125 9.65 -6.98 4.86
C VAL A 125 10.77 -6.46 5.75
N ASP A 126 11.90 -6.19 5.11
CA ASP A 126 13.03 -5.51 5.76
C ASP A 126 12.68 -4.03 6.03
N LYS A 127 13.30 -3.45 7.07
CA LYS A 127 13.05 -2.06 7.50
C LYS A 127 13.21 -1.02 6.39
N ASP A 128 14.14 -1.25 5.47
CA ASP A 128 14.50 -0.34 4.39
C ASP A 128 14.07 -0.88 3.01
N ALA A 129 13.13 -1.84 2.98
CA ALA A 129 12.52 -2.30 1.75
C ALA A 129 11.88 -1.12 0.99
N SER A 130 11.78 -1.25 -0.32
CA SER A 130 10.98 -0.39 -1.19
C SER A 130 9.81 -1.20 -1.72
N LEU A 131 8.65 -0.56 -1.89
CA LEU A 131 7.48 -1.19 -2.47
C LEU A 131 7.14 -0.57 -3.83
N THR A 132 6.59 -1.38 -4.72
CA THR A 132 5.86 -0.88 -5.89
C THR A 132 4.74 -1.85 -6.21
N ALA A 133 3.68 -1.35 -6.83
CA ALA A 133 2.54 -2.16 -7.22
C ALA A 133 2.16 -1.85 -8.66
N CYS A 134 1.70 -2.87 -9.37
CA CYS A 134 1.07 -2.70 -10.66
C CYS A 134 -0.19 -3.56 -10.74
N VAL A 135 -1.11 -3.10 -11.57
CA VAL A 135 -2.36 -3.79 -11.84
C VAL A 135 -2.47 -4.03 -13.34
N HIS A 136 -2.96 -5.21 -13.70
CA HIS A 136 -3.34 -5.54 -15.06
C HIS A 136 -4.83 -5.88 -15.07
N THR A 137 -5.58 -5.16 -15.90
CA THR A 137 -7.04 -5.27 -15.96
C THR A 137 -7.51 -5.81 -17.30
N TRP A 138 -8.56 -6.61 -17.24
CA TRP A 138 -9.39 -7.05 -18.36
C TRP A 138 -10.84 -6.70 -18.03
N PRO A 139 -11.78 -6.77 -19.00
CA PRO A 139 -13.18 -6.42 -18.75
C PRO A 139 -13.84 -7.18 -17.58
N ASP A 140 -13.43 -8.42 -17.33
CA ASP A 140 -14.01 -9.31 -16.32
C ASP A 140 -13.02 -9.74 -15.21
N LYS A 141 -11.76 -9.28 -15.27
CA LYS A 141 -10.67 -9.80 -14.42
C LYS A 141 -9.68 -8.71 -14.06
N THR A 142 -9.04 -8.89 -12.91
CA THR A 142 -7.94 -8.03 -12.47
C THR A 142 -6.88 -8.86 -11.78
N ASP A 143 -5.63 -8.67 -12.21
CA ASP A 143 -4.45 -9.23 -11.57
C ASP A 143 -3.65 -8.09 -10.95
N ILE A 144 -3.21 -8.27 -9.71
CA ILE A 144 -2.45 -7.27 -8.97
C ILE A 144 -1.12 -7.88 -8.57
N LYS A 145 -0.04 -7.12 -8.73
CA LYS A 145 1.31 -7.52 -8.31
C LYS A 145 1.90 -6.44 -7.42
N VAL A 146 2.42 -6.85 -6.28
CA VAL A 146 3.16 -6.00 -5.34
C VAL A 146 4.58 -6.54 -5.28
N PHE A 147 5.56 -5.68 -5.50
CA PHE A 147 6.96 -6.01 -5.44
C PHE A 147 7.57 -5.37 -4.21
N ALA A 148 8.47 -6.09 -3.56
CA ALA A 148 9.24 -5.58 -2.45
C ALA A 148 10.73 -5.88 -2.67
N SER A 149 11.58 -4.88 -2.46
CA SER A 149 13.00 -5.14 -2.26
C SER A 149 13.26 -5.70 -0.86
N GLY A 150 14.35 -6.43 -0.69
CA GLY A 150 14.73 -6.95 0.61
C GLY A 150 16.00 -7.79 0.54
N LYS A 151 16.19 -8.64 1.54
CA LYS A 151 17.36 -9.51 1.70
C LYS A 151 16.93 -10.98 1.74
N GLY A 152 17.72 -11.83 1.08
CA GLY A 152 17.62 -13.29 1.18
C GLY A 152 18.15 -13.81 2.53
N GLU A 153 18.05 -15.12 2.73
CA GLU A 153 18.57 -15.78 3.95
C GLU A 153 20.08 -15.56 4.14
N ASN A 154 20.83 -15.43 3.04
CA ASN A 154 22.25 -15.11 3.03
C ASN A 154 22.55 -13.60 3.08
N GLY A 155 21.55 -12.77 3.35
CA GLY A 155 21.67 -11.30 3.37
C GLY A 155 21.79 -10.64 2.00
N ARG A 156 21.86 -11.40 0.90
CA ARG A 156 21.99 -10.82 -0.46
C ARG A 156 20.71 -10.11 -0.89
N PRO A 157 20.81 -8.97 -1.62
CA PRO A 157 19.65 -8.28 -2.16
C PRO A 157 18.76 -9.19 -3.01
N LYS A 158 17.45 -9.10 -2.79
CA LYS A 158 16.42 -9.81 -3.57
C LYS A 158 15.24 -8.90 -3.88
N ILE A 159 14.46 -9.30 -4.89
CA ILE A 159 13.10 -8.79 -5.13
C ILE A 159 12.11 -9.94 -4.92
N THR A 160 11.09 -9.69 -4.11
CA THR A 160 9.91 -10.55 -3.99
C THR A 160 8.74 -9.95 -4.75
N MET A 161 7.83 -10.82 -5.19
CA MET A 161 6.56 -10.45 -5.78
C MET A 161 5.45 -11.18 -5.05
N HIS A 162 4.41 -10.45 -4.69
CA HIS A 162 3.14 -10.95 -4.19
C HIS A 162 2.11 -10.69 -5.29
N GLN A 163 1.48 -11.73 -5.81
CA GLN A 163 0.49 -11.63 -6.87
C GLN A 163 -0.87 -12.10 -6.39
N TYR A 164 -1.88 -11.28 -6.59
CA TYR A 164 -3.28 -11.68 -6.57
C TYR A 164 -3.72 -11.93 -8.00
N SER A 165 -4.24 -13.12 -8.28
CA SER A 165 -4.89 -13.38 -9.57
C SER A 165 -6.34 -13.71 -9.36
N TYR A 166 -7.20 -13.10 -10.20
CA TYR A 166 -8.64 -13.30 -10.15
C TYR A 166 -9.02 -14.79 -10.24
N GLY A 167 -8.29 -15.59 -11.02
CA GLY A 167 -8.54 -17.02 -11.17
C GLY A 167 -8.28 -17.85 -9.91
N HIS A 168 -7.36 -17.40 -9.04
CA HIS A 168 -6.97 -18.13 -7.84
C HIS A 168 -7.60 -17.57 -6.55
N LYS A 169 -8.09 -16.32 -6.59
CA LYS A 169 -8.68 -15.59 -5.45
C LYS A 169 -7.84 -15.63 -4.16
N LYS A 170 -6.52 -15.71 -4.29
CA LYS A 170 -5.57 -15.71 -3.19
C LYS A 170 -4.29 -15.01 -3.59
N TRP A 171 -3.59 -14.48 -2.59
CA TRP A 171 -2.24 -13.95 -2.74
C TRP A 171 -1.23 -15.08 -2.82
N LEU A 172 -0.31 -15.00 -3.78
CA LEU A 172 0.81 -15.91 -3.97
C LEU A 172 2.12 -15.12 -3.92
N GLY A 173 3.02 -15.48 -3.02
CA GLY A 173 4.34 -14.85 -2.89
C GLY A 173 5.44 -15.69 -3.56
N LYS A 174 6.38 -15.03 -4.24
CA LYS A 174 7.61 -15.67 -4.72
C LYS A 174 8.79 -14.70 -4.77
N VAL A 175 10.00 -15.23 -4.67
CA VAL A 175 11.23 -14.48 -5.02
C VAL A 175 11.35 -14.47 -6.54
N ILE A 176 11.50 -13.28 -7.14
CA ILE A 176 11.64 -13.14 -8.60
C ILE A 176 13.07 -12.85 -9.05
N SER A 177 13.92 -12.35 -8.15
CA SER A 177 15.34 -12.19 -8.41
C SER A 177 16.14 -12.19 -7.12
N ASN A 178 17.19 -13.01 -7.08
CA ASN A 178 18.29 -12.95 -6.11
C ASN A 178 19.60 -12.45 -6.75
N LYS A 179 19.53 -12.00 -8.01
CA LYS A 179 20.67 -11.61 -8.84
C LYS A 179 20.77 -10.09 -9.00
N VAL A 180 19.99 -9.33 -8.23
CA VAL A 180 20.03 -7.85 -8.28
C VAL A 180 21.44 -7.34 -7.96
N SER A 181 22.17 -8.05 -7.11
CA SER A 181 23.56 -7.75 -6.76
C SER A 181 24.59 -8.13 -7.82
N ASP A 182 24.20 -8.84 -8.89
CA ASP A 182 25.12 -9.37 -9.90
C ASP A 182 25.20 -8.48 -11.15
N TRP A 183 24.62 -7.27 -11.09
CA TRP A 183 24.65 -6.26 -12.15
C TRP A 183 25.89 -5.36 -12.06
#